data_AF-A0A3B1A0F9-F1
#
_entry.id   AF-A0A3B1A0F9-F1
#
_cell.length_a   1.000
_cell.length_b   1.000
_cell.length_c   1.000
_cell.angle_alpha   90.00
_cell.angle_beta   90.00
_cell.angle_gamma   90.00
#
_symmetry.space_group_name_H-M   'P 1'
#
loop_
_entity.id
_entity.type
_entity.pdbx_description
1 polymer ?
#
loop_
_entity_poly.entity_id
_entity_poly.type
_entity_poly.pdbx_seq_one_letter_code
_entity_poly.pdbx_strand_id
1 'polypeptide(L)'
;MRTCTLVLVFLSVLGLTACGSQSIKVSVDSIVGQKDISSKQYTWLSGMRETSRNDLYFREFSRYFQTVLYDHGYQQGAGKDAPVIIYFSYGVSPGRTTQYTTTTPIYDWEGGDTIVYTETKKDKKGKTTSTVTSTVTTPARQRLVGMSVGARRYTVFTRFVTLEAKRYQAGGKPKDMQTLWKTSITSTGSSNDLRALMPIMATASAPYIGVDSGETQVVKMKKNDPRVVEFKQRVRGKAE
;
A
#
# COMPACT_ATOMS: atom_id res chain seq x y z
N MET A 1 -49.81 -15.15 -10.24
CA MET A 1 -48.39 -15.53 -10.07
C MET A 1 -47.49 -14.72 -11.04
N ARG A 2 -47.12 -13.47 -10.72
CA ARG A 2 -46.23 -12.65 -11.59
C ARG A 2 -45.28 -11.68 -10.87
N THR A 3 -45.28 -11.63 -9.54
CA THR A 3 -44.52 -10.65 -8.74
C THR A 3 -43.21 -11.17 -8.13
N CYS A 4 -43.01 -12.50 -8.05
CA CYS A 4 -41.86 -13.08 -7.35
C CYS A 4 -40.54 -13.00 -8.17
N THR A 5 -40.64 -13.03 -9.51
CA THR A 5 -39.47 -13.10 -10.41
C THR A 5 -38.67 -11.79 -10.49
N LEU A 6 -39.28 -10.66 -10.15
CA LEU A 6 -38.68 -9.32 -10.32
C LEU A 6 -37.78 -8.92 -9.14
N VAL A 7 -38.05 -9.44 -7.94
CA VAL A 7 -37.23 -9.21 -6.73
C VAL A 7 -35.88 -9.95 -6.81
N LEU A 8 -35.87 -11.14 -7.43
CA LEU A 8 -34.69 -12.00 -7.56
C LEU A 8 -33.64 -11.48 -8.56
N VAL A 9 -34.04 -10.62 -9.52
CA VAL A 9 -33.13 -9.99 -10.48
C VAL A 9 -32.48 -8.72 -9.92
N PHE A 10 -33.14 -8.02 -9.00
CA PHE A 10 -32.55 -6.81 -8.39
C PHE A 10 -31.47 -7.15 -7.34
N LEU A 11 -31.56 -8.31 -6.70
CA LEU A 11 -30.59 -8.76 -5.69
C LEU A 11 -29.26 -9.26 -6.29
N SER A 12 -29.25 -9.69 -7.56
CA SER A 12 -28.05 -10.21 -8.23
C SER A 12 -27.17 -9.14 -8.87
N VAL A 13 -27.69 -7.93 -9.12
CA VAL A 13 -26.94 -6.81 -9.73
C VAL A 13 -26.00 -6.11 -8.73
N LEU A 14 -26.24 -6.21 -7.42
CA LEU A 14 -25.37 -5.61 -6.39
C LEU A 14 -24.07 -6.39 -6.10
N GLY A 15 -23.85 -7.56 -6.71
CA GLY A 15 -22.74 -8.46 -6.37
C GLY A 15 -21.36 -8.12 -6.98
N LEU A 16 -21.27 -7.20 -7.95
CA LEU A 16 -20.10 -7.08 -8.84
C LEU A 16 -19.24 -5.83 -8.68
N THR A 17 -19.54 -4.91 -7.77
CA THR A 17 -18.70 -3.71 -7.50
C THR A 17 -17.56 -3.97 -6.52
N ALA A 18 -16.98 -5.17 -6.54
CA ALA A 18 -15.75 -5.51 -5.81
C ALA A 18 -14.49 -4.95 -6.51
N CYS A 19 -14.48 -3.63 -6.77
CA CYS A 19 -13.32 -2.95 -7.32
C CYS A 19 -12.10 -3.18 -6.40
N GLY A 20 -11.01 -3.68 -6.97
CA GLY A 20 -9.94 -4.34 -6.23
C GLY A 20 -9.27 -3.44 -5.18
N SER A 21 -9.69 -3.58 -3.92
CA SER A 21 -9.06 -2.89 -2.79
C SER A 21 -7.60 -3.34 -2.66
N GLN A 22 -6.68 -2.45 -3.03
CA GLN A 22 -5.25 -2.69 -2.90
C GLN A 22 -4.90 -2.98 -1.43
N SER A 23 -4.26 -4.12 -1.18
CA SER A 23 -3.79 -4.49 0.15
C SER A 23 -2.58 -3.65 0.55
N ILE A 24 -2.66 -3.00 1.71
CA ILE A 24 -1.54 -2.34 2.36
C ILE A 24 -0.69 -3.42 3.04
N LYS A 25 0.62 -3.41 2.78
CA LYS A 25 1.59 -4.23 3.51
C LYS A 25 2.07 -3.43 4.72
N VAL A 26 2.00 -4.03 5.90
CA VAL A 26 2.56 -3.52 7.15
C VAL A 26 3.61 -4.51 7.62
N SER A 27 4.84 -4.05 7.77
CA SER A 27 5.93 -4.84 8.35
C SER A 27 6.08 -4.46 9.83
N VAL A 28 6.11 -5.45 10.71
CA VAL A 28 6.17 -5.29 12.16
C VAL A 28 7.38 -6.05 12.69
N ASP A 29 8.29 -5.34 13.33
CA ASP A 29 9.51 -5.86 13.93
C ASP A 29 9.48 -5.52 15.42
N SER A 30 9.48 -6.53 16.30
CA SER A 30 9.32 -6.33 17.73
C SER A 30 10.31 -7.18 18.53
N ILE A 31 11.10 -6.51 19.37
CA ILE A 31 12.15 -7.12 20.17
C ILE A 31 11.93 -6.84 21.65
N VAL A 32 12.17 -7.84 22.49
CA VAL A 32 11.96 -7.79 23.95
C VAL A 32 13.30 -8.00 24.68
N GLY A 33 13.70 -7.02 25.49
CA GLY A 33 14.94 -7.07 26.28
C GLY A 33 14.82 -7.84 27.60
N GLN A 34 13.61 -8.06 28.11
CA GLN A 34 13.33 -8.91 29.27
C GLN A 34 11.93 -9.53 29.14
N LYS A 35 11.83 -10.87 29.23
CA LYS A 35 10.55 -11.60 29.09
C LYS A 35 9.50 -11.18 30.12
N ASP A 36 9.90 -11.04 31.38
CA ASP A 36 8.99 -10.67 32.47
C ASP A 36 9.00 -9.16 32.74
N ILE A 37 7.95 -8.49 32.27
CA ILE A 37 7.65 -7.09 32.57
C ILE A 37 6.71 -7.05 33.76
N SER A 38 7.27 -6.86 34.96
CA SER A 38 6.56 -6.98 36.24
C SER A 38 5.42 -5.98 36.47
N SER A 39 5.39 -4.85 35.74
CA SER A 39 4.27 -3.91 35.80
C SER A 39 3.82 -3.48 34.41
N LYS A 40 2.50 -3.53 34.23
CA LYS A 40 1.78 -3.07 33.04
C LYS A 40 1.26 -1.63 33.18
N GLN A 41 1.55 -0.95 34.29
CA GLN A 41 1.25 0.47 34.46
C GLN A 41 2.28 1.33 33.72
N TYR A 42 1.83 2.21 32.83
CA TYR A 42 2.72 3.00 31.98
C TYR A 42 2.35 4.48 31.87
N THR A 43 3.35 5.32 31.59
CA THR A 43 3.15 6.72 31.21
C THR A 43 3.47 6.92 29.73
N TRP A 44 2.52 7.51 29.01
CA TRP A 44 2.60 7.75 27.57
C TRP A 44 3.32 9.06 27.24
N LEU A 45 4.40 9.00 26.48
CA LEU A 45 5.17 10.18 26.05
C LEU A 45 5.37 10.21 24.54
N SER A 46 5.57 11.41 23.99
CA SER A 46 6.10 11.58 22.64
C SER A 46 7.57 11.18 22.63
N GLY A 47 7.96 10.31 21.68
CA GLY A 47 9.35 10.03 21.35
C GLY A 47 9.94 11.01 20.31
N MET A 48 9.20 12.06 19.95
CA MET A 48 9.58 13.04 18.92
C MET A 48 9.88 14.39 19.57
N ARG A 49 11.02 15.00 19.20
CA ARG A 49 11.56 16.21 19.85
C ARG A 49 10.64 17.45 19.72
N GLU A 50 9.87 17.54 18.64
CA GLU A 50 9.10 18.72 18.28
C GLU A 50 7.57 18.53 18.46
N THR A 51 7.13 17.34 18.86
CA THR A 51 5.70 17.01 18.99
C THR A 51 5.25 17.07 20.44
N SER A 52 4.43 18.08 20.77
CA SER A 52 3.76 18.21 22.06
C SER A 52 2.69 17.12 22.26
N ARG A 53 2.47 16.69 23.50
CA ARG A 53 1.35 15.78 23.87
C ARG A 53 -0.02 16.37 23.49
N ASN A 54 -0.14 17.70 23.39
CA ASN A 54 -1.38 18.37 23.05
C ASN A 54 -1.61 18.53 21.53
N ASP A 55 -0.65 18.13 20.68
CA ASP A 55 -0.82 18.14 19.22
C ASP A 55 -2.01 17.25 18.80
N LEU A 56 -2.76 17.71 17.78
CA LEU A 56 -3.98 17.05 17.34
C LEU A 56 -3.70 15.68 16.71
N TYR A 57 -2.65 15.57 15.88
CA TYR A 57 -2.25 14.31 15.29
C TYR A 57 -1.71 13.36 16.35
N PHE A 58 -0.89 13.86 17.29
CA PHE A 58 -0.39 13.06 18.39
C PHE A 58 -1.53 12.48 19.21
N ARG A 59 -2.52 13.29 19.60
CA ARG A 59 -3.71 12.85 20.34
C ARG A 59 -4.56 11.85 19.57
N GLU A 60 -4.83 12.09 18.28
CA GLU A 60 -5.60 11.16 17.45
C GLU A 60 -4.89 9.81 17.30
N PHE A 61 -3.60 9.85 16.96
CA PHE A 61 -2.83 8.64 16.62
C PHE A 61 -2.49 7.81 17.86
N SER A 62 -2.24 8.47 19.00
CA SER A 62 -1.98 7.80 20.28
C SER A 62 -3.13 6.87 20.66
N ARG A 63 -4.38 7.29 20.46
CA ARG A 63 -5.58 6.53 20.87
C ARG A 63 -5.65 5.14 20.25
N TYR A 64 -5.18 4.97 19.00
CA TYR A 64 -5.11 3.66 18.37
C TYR A 64 -4.16 2.74 19.14
N PHE A 65 -2.91 3.17 19.35
CA PHE A 65 -1.89 2.33 20.01
C PHE A 65 -2.12 2.17 21.52
N GLN A 66 -2.67 3.17 22.21
CA GLN A 66 -3.14 3.06 23.60
C GLN A 66 -4.29 2.04 23.73
N THR A 67 -5.18 1.94 22.74
CA THR A 67 -6.25 0.92 22.73
C THR A 67 -5.67 -0.48 22.55
N VAL A 68 -4.69 -0.66 21.65
CA VAL A 68 -3.98 -1.94 21.50
C VAL A 68 -3.26 -2.30 22.81
N LEU A 69 -2.55 -1.35 23.42
CA LEU A 69 -1.87 -1.57 24.70
C LEU A 69 -2.83 -1.98 25.82
N TYR A 70 -4.01 -1.35 25.89
CA TYR A 70 -5.08 -1.74 26.80
C TYR A 70 -5.53 -3.20 26.62
N ASP A 71 -5.64 -3.66 25.37
CA ASP A 71 -5.98 -5.05 25.05
C ASP A 71 -4.87 -6.04 25.47
N HIS A 72 -3.62 -5.57 25.55
CA HIS A 72 -2.46 -6.28 26.12
C HIS A 72 -2.29 -6.12 27.65
N GLY A 73 -3.34 -5.64 28.33
CA GLY A 73 -3.37 -5.45 29.78
C GLY A 73 -2.56 -4.25 30.29
N TYR A 74 -2.02 -3.40 29.41
CA TYR A 74 -1.35 -2.17 29.82
C TYR A 74 -2.36 -1.11 30.23
N GLN A 75 -2.14 -0.50 31.40
CA GLN A 75 -2.99 0.56 31.94
C GLN A 75 -2.19 1.85 32.06
N GLN A 76 -2.76 2.97 31.60
CA GLN A 76 -2.07 4.24 31.71
C GLN A 76 -2.09 4.71 33.18
N GLY A 77 -0.91 4.82 33.77
CA GLY A 77 -0.73 5.24 35.16
C GLY A 77 -0.98 6.73 35.36
N ALA A 78 -1.36 7.10 36.59
CA ALA A 78 -1.58 8.48 36.98
C ALA A 78 -0.24 9.20 37.26
N GLY A 79 0.36 9.81 36.23
CA GLY A 79 1.43 10.80 36.42
C GLY A 79 2.84 10.34 36.05
N LYS A 80 3.84 10.83 36.78
CA LYS A 80 5.28 10.56 36.49
C LYS A 80 5.78 9.26 37.13
N ASP A 81 5.00 8.70 38.05
CA ASP A 81 5.40 7.62 38.95
C ASP A 81 5.10 6.22 38.39
N ALA A 82 4.58 6.14 37.15
CA ALA A 82 4.40 4.86 36.48
C ALA A 82 5.77 4.19 36.23
N PRO A 83 5.94 2.90 36.57
CA PRO A 83 7.23 2.21 36.49
C PRO A 83 7.72 1.99 35.05
N VAL A 84 6.82 2.08 34.06
CA VAL A 84 7.13 1.99 32.64
C VAL A 84 6.81 3.32 31.96
N ILE A 85 7.69 3.79 31.08
CA ILE A 85 7.44 4.89 30.16
C ILE A 85 7.36 4.30 28.75
N ILE A 86 6.27 4.55 28.03
CA ILE A 86 6.14 4.16 26.61
C ILE A 86 6.25 5.41 25.76
N TYR A 87 7.29 5.46 24.94
CA TYR A 87 7.50 6.48 23.93
C TYR A 87 6.81 6.09 22.64
N PHE A 88 6.02 7.01 22.10
CA PHE A 88 5.34 6.88 20.81
C PHE A 88 5.91 7.89 19.82
N SER A 89 6.40 7.39 18.70
CA SER A 89 6.86 8.19 17.56
C SER A 89 6.16 7.72 16.30
N TYR A 90 5.87 8.64 15.39
CA TYR A 90 5.31 8.33 14.09
C TYR A 90 5.85 9.27 13.02
N GLY A 91 5.67 8.91 11.76
CA GLY A 91 5.97 9.81 10.67
C GLY A 91 5.78 9.21 9.30
N VAL A 92 6.06 10.02 8.29
CA VAL A 92 6.11 9.64 6.88
C VAL A 92 7.36 10.26 6.26
N SER A 93 8.08 9.50 5.46
CA SER A 93 9.22 10.02 4.69
C SER A 93 8.73 11.08 3.68
N PRO A 94 9.59 12.00 3.21
CA PRO A 94 9.20 13.03 2.22
C PRO A 94 8.77 12.47 0.85
N GLY A 95 8.87 11.16 0.64
CA GLY A 95 8.58 10.49 -0.61
C GLY A 95 9.82 10.39 -1.51
N ARG A 96 9.97 9.25 -2.18
CA ARG A 96 10.99 9.02 -3.22
C ARG A 96 10.29 8.84 -4.55
N THR A 97 10.55 9.73 -5.50
CA THR A 97 10.05 9.61 -6.87
C THR A 97 10.99 8.72 -7.68
N THR A 98 10.47 7.62 -8.19
CA THR A 98 11.20 6.73 -9.12
C THR A 98 10.60 6.90 -10.52
N GLN A 99 11.47 7.08 -11.52
CA GLN A 99 11.09 7.10 -12.94
C GLN A 99 11.40 5.74 -13.57
N TYR A 100 10.38 5.13 -14.18
CA TYR A 100 10.52 3.93 -15.01
C TYR A 100 10.32 4.33 -16.47
N THR A 101 11.24 3.91 -17.32
CA THR A 101 11.16 4.10 -18.77
C THR A 101 10.80 2.77 -19.41
N THR A 102 9.71 2.74 -20.18
CA THR A 102 9.29 1.57 -20.96
C THR A 102 9.39 1.92 -22.44
N THR A 103 10.12 1.11 -23.18
CA THR A 103 10.31 1.28 -24.63
C THR A 103 9.51 0.21 -25.36
N THR A 104 8.57 0.62 -26.23
CA THR A 104 7.74 -0.30 -27.02
C THR A 104 7.99 -0.11 -28.51
N PRO A 105 8.19 -1.18 -29.29
CA PRO A 105 8.35 -1.08 -30.73
C PRO A 105 7.07 -0.56 -31.41
N ILE A 106 7.26 0.27 -32.44
CA ILE A 106 6.20 0.72 -33.33
C ILE A 106 6.38 -0.01 -34.66
N TYR A 107 5.36 -0.76 -35.07
CA TYR A 107 5.30 -1.42 -36.37
C TYR A 107 4.36 -0.66 -37.29
N ASP A 108 4.72 -0.58 -38.57
CA ASP A 108 3.88 -0.06 -39.63
C ASP A 108 3.83 -1.06 -40.79
N TRP A 109 2.82 -0.93 -41.66
CA TRP A 109 2.65 -1.79 -42.81
C TRP A 109 3.29 -1.18 -44.06
N GLU A 110 4.14 -1.95 -44.74
CA GLU A 110 4.78 -1.58 -46.00
C GLU A 110 4.39 -2.57 -47.10
N GLY A 111 4.02 -2.06 -48.28
CA GLY A 111 3.55 -2.87 -49.42
C GLY A 111 2.06 -3.19 -49.38
N GLY A 112 1.60 -4.00 -50.35
CA GLY A 112 0.18 -4.31 -50.58
C GLY A 112 -0.29 -4.05 -52.01
N ASP A 113 0.53 -3.40 -52.84
CA ASP A 113 0.16 -3.04 -54.22
C ASP A 113 0.12 -4.25 -55.15
N THR A 114 -0.88 -4.25 -56.03
CA THR A 114 -1.03 -5.20 -57.12
C THR A 114 -0.94 -4.46 -58.45
N ILE A 115 0.17 -4.68 -59.16
CA ILE A 115 0.41 -4.10 -60.48
C ILE A 115 -0.11 -5.10 -61.52
N VAL A 116 -1.12 -4.67 -62.27
CA VAL A 116 -1.64 -5.40 -63.44
C VAL A 116 -1.07 -4.75 -64.69
N TYR A 117 -0.32 -5.52 -65.49
CA TYR A 117 0.16 -5.08 -66.80
C TYR A 117 -0.41 -5.97 -67.90
N THR A 118 -0.87 -5.33 -68.97
CA THR A 118 -1.57 -5.98 -70.07
C THR A 118 -0.77 -5.81 -71.36
N GLU A 119 -0.07 -6.86 -71.78
CA GLU A 119 0.64 -6.88 -73.05
C GLU A 119 -0.30 -7.27 -74.19
N THR A 120 -0.43 -6.40 -75.19
CA THR A 120 -1.29 -6.62 -76.34
C THR A 120 -0.44 -6.81 -77.59
N LYS A 121 -0.33 -8.06 -78.07
CA LYS A 121 0.37 -8.39 -79.33
C LYS A 121 -0.57 -8.17 -80.51
N LYS A 122 -0.09 -7.43 -81.51
CA LYS A 122 -0.79 -7.13 -82.77
C LYS A 122 -0.02 -7.69 -83.95
N ASP A 123 -0.73 -8.10 -85.00
CA ASP A 123 -0.11 -8.52 -86.26
C ASP A 123 0.37 -7.33 -87.11
N LYS A 124 1.02 -7.64 -88.24
CA LYS A 124 1.51 -6.63 -89.21
C LYS A 124 0.41 -5.82 -89.90
N LYS A 125 -0.88 -6.14 -89.67
CA LYS A 125 -2.05 -5.39 -90.15
C LYS A 125 -2.76 -4.63 -89.02
N GLY A 126 -2.17 -4.58 -87.82
CA GLY A 126 -2.69 -3.86 -86.65
C GLY A 126 -3.78 -4.60 -85.88
N LYS A 127 -4.15 -5.83 -86.26
CA LYS A 127 -5.17 -6.61 -85.56
C LYS A 127 -4.56 -7.27 -84.33
N THR A 128 -5.21 -7.11 -83.17
CA THR A 128 -4.80 -7.80 -81.94
C THR A 128 -4.91 -9.31 -82.12
N THR A 129 -3.82 -10.03 -81.92
CA THR A 129 -3.72 -11.49 -82.03
C THR A 129 -3.64 -12.19 -80.69
N SER A 130 -3.14 -11.52 -79.63
CA SER A 130 -3.18 -12.04 -78.26
C SER A 130 -3.08 -10.90 -77.25
N THR A 131 -3.84 -11.01 -76.16
CA THR A 131 -3.73 -10.14 -74.99
C THR A 131 -3.32 -11.01 -73.81
N VAL A 132 -2.21 -10.69 -73.16
CA VAL A 132 -1.71 -11.39 -71.97
C VAL A 132 -1.76 -10.40 -70.81
N THR A 133 -2.51 -10.76 -69.77
CA THR A 133 -2.61 -9.98 -68.54
C THR A 133 -1.78 -10.66 -67.46
N SER A 134 -0.82 -9.94 -66.91
CA SER A 134 0.06 -10.41 -65.84
C SER A 134 -0.14 -9.57 -64.59
N THR A 135 -0.18 -10.23 -63.44
CA THR A 135 -0.46 -9.61 -62.15
C THR A 135 0.72 -9.86 -61.20
N VAL A 136 1.34 -8.78 -60.72
CA VAL A 136 2.41 -8.83 -59.72
C VAL A 136 1.90 -8.18 -58.44
N THR A 137 1.69 -8.99 -57.42
CA THR A 137 1.26 -8.55 -56.08
C THR A 137 2.46 -8.55 -55.14
N THR A 138 2.76 -7.38 -54.56
CA THR A 138 3.76 -7.27 -53.49
C THR A 138 3.04 -7.41 -52.15
N PRO A 139 3.24 -8.50 -51.38
CA PRO A 139 2.51 -8.72 -50.14
C PRO A 139 2.88 -7.66 -49.09
N ALA A 140 1.86 -7.14 -48.41
CA ALA A 140 2.05 -6.21 -47.30
C ALA A 140 2.77 -6.91 -46.14
N ARG A 141 3.79 -6.27 -45.57
CA ARG A 141 4.57 -6.78 -44.44
C ARG A 141 4.69 -5.73 -43.34
N GLN A 142 4.70 -6.18 -42.09
CA GLN A 142 4.99 -5.30 -40.96
C GLN A 142 6.48 -5.03 -40.88
N ARG A 143 6.87 -3.75 -40.78
CA ARG A 143 8.24 -3.32 -40.54
C ARG A 143 8.30 -2.55 -39.22
N LEU A 144 9.37 -2.78 -38.44
CA LEU A 144 9.69 -1.93 -37.30
C LEU A 144 10.08 -0.54 -37.83
N VAL A 145 9.28 0.48 -37.53
CA VAL A 145 9.51 1.87 -37.98
C VAL A 145 10.07 2.78 -36.90
N GLY A 146 10.05 2.36 -35.63
CA GLY A 146 10.65 3.11 -34.54
C GLY A 146 10.36 2.49 -33.17
N MET A 147 10.77 3.22 -32.12
CA MET A 147 10.51 2.85 -30.74
C MET A 147 9.80 4.02 -30.04
N SER A 148 8.66 3.75 -29.42
CA SER A 148 8.01 4.71 -28.50
C SER A 148 8.63 4.58 -27.11
N VAL A 149 8.94 5.70 -26.46
CA VAL A 149 9.53 5.74 -25.12
C VAL A 149 8.54 6.39 -24.15
N GLY A 150 7.92 5.58 -23.30
CA GLY A 150 7.01 6.04 -22.24
C GLY A 150 7.74 6.13 -20.90
N ALA A 151 7.89 7.34 -20.36
CA ALA A 151 8.36 7.54 -18.98
C ALA A 151 7.18 7.61 -18.00
N ARG A 152 7.19 6.78 -16.95
CA ARG A 152 6.22 6.83 -15.84
C ARG A 152 6.94 7.17 -14.54
N ARG A 153 6.42 8.14 -13.79
CA ARG A 153 6.94 8.55 -12.48
C ARG A 153 5.98 8.12 -11.38
N TYR A 154 6.50 7.53 -10.31
CA TYR A 154 5.73 7.14 -9.14
C TYR A 154 6.45 7.59 -7.86
N THR A 155 5.74 8.28 -6.98
CA THR A 155 6.25 8.70 -5.67
C THR A 155 5.88 7.65 -4.61
N VAL A 156 6.88 7.16 -3.90
CA VAL A 156 6.73 6.14 -2.86
C VAL A 156 7.11 6.73 -1.51
N PHE A 157 6.17 6.71 -0.57
CA PHE A 157 6.37 7.12 0.80
C PHE A 157 6.60 5.90 1.70
N THR A 158 7.31 6.10 2.81
CA THR A 158 7.46 5.11 3.89
C THR A 158 6.87 5.73 5.16
N ARG A 159 5.85 5.11 5.73
CA ARG A 159 5.28 5.49 7.03
C ARG A 159 5.92 4.63 8.09
N PHE A 160 6.11 5.18 9.27
CA PHE A 160 6.55 4.43 10.43
C PHE A 160 5.74 4.80 11.68
N VAL A 161 5.63 3.84 12.57
CA VAL A 161 5.30 4.01 13.99
C VAL A 161 6.35 3.25 14.78
N THR A 162 6.84 3.86 15.86
CA THR A 162 7.73 3.21 16.81
C THR A 162 7.13 3.36 18.20
N LEU A 163 7.02 2.22 18.89
CA LEU A 163 6.72 2.15 20.31
C LEU A 163 7.96 1.64 21.03
N GLU A 164 8.42 2.36 22.05
CA GLU A 164 9.57 1.94 22.85
C GLU A 164 9.23 2.07 24.34
N ALA A 165 9.18 0.93 25.04
CA ALA A 165 8.94 0.90 26.48
C ALA A 165 10.26 0.88 27.24
N LYS A 166 10.40 1.76 28.23
CA LYS A 166 11.56 1.87 29.10
C LYS A 166 11.16 1.89 30.56
N ARG A 167 12.07 1.45 31.44
CA ARG A 167 11.99 1.70 32.88
C ARG A 167 13.23 2.43 33.36
N TYR A 168 13.12 3.16 34.46
CA TYR A 168 14.31 3.55 35.22
C TYR A 168 14.98 2.31 35.81
N GLN A 169 16.30 2.25 35.79
CA GLN A 169 17.05 1.35 36.65
C GLN A 169 17.04 1.90 38.09
N ALA A 170 17.16 1.03 39.09
CA ALA A 170 17.17 1.45 40.49
C ALA A 170 18.32 2.43 40.75
N GLY A 171 18.01 3.66 41.18
CA GLY A 171 18.99 4.74 41.37
C GLY A 171 19.54 5.40 40.08
N GLY A 172 19.05 5.00 38.91
CA GLY A 172 19.54 5.49 37.62
C GLY A 172 19.01 6.89 37.23
N LYS A 173 19.79 7.62 36.44
CA LYS A 173 19.39 8.88 35.80
C LYS A 173 18.55 8.61 34.54
N PRO A 174 17.88 9.61 33.93
CA PRO A 174 17.12 9.41 32.69
C PRO A 174 17.91 8.91 31.47
N LYS A 175 19.25 8.93 31.51
CA LYS A 175 20.11 8.31 30.49
C LYS A 175 20.30 6.81 30.69
N ASP A 176 20.03 6.30 31.88
CA ASP A 176 20.28 4.93 32.32
C ASP A 176 18.97 4.10 32.26
N MET A 177 18.00 4.54 31.45
CA MET A 177 16.73 3.86 31.29
C MET A 177 16.88 2.60 30.43
N GLN A 178 16.49 1.46 30.98
CA GLN A 178 16.53 0.18 30.28
C GLN A 178 15.31 0.05 29.35
N THR A 179 15.55 -0.16 28.05
CA THR A 179 14.49 -0.55 27.10
C THR A 179 14.01 -1.97 27.43
N LEU A 180 12.73 -2.09 27.74
CA LEU A 180 12.05 -3.36 28.04
C LEU A 180 11.65 -4.07 26.74
N TRP A 181 11.14 -3.31 25.78
CA TRP A 181 10.81 -3.77 24.44
C TRP A 181 10.70 -2.58 23.48
N LYS A 182 10.84 -2.88 22.19
CA LYS A 182 10.68 -1.93 21.11
C LYS A 182 9.94 -2.60 19.96
N THR A 183 8.87 -1.97 19.49
CA THR A 183 8.10 -2.40 18.32
C THR A 183 8.17 -1.32 17.24
N SER A 184 8.71 -1.69 16.08
CA SER A 184 8.87 -0.86 14.90
C SER A 184 7.89 -1.33 13.82
N ILE A 185 7.03 -0.43 13.34
CA ILE A 185 5.93 -0.74 12.42
C ILE A 185 6.12 0.13 11.19
N THR A 186 6.20 -0.45 10.00
CA THR A 186 6.47 0.30 8.75
C THR A 186 5.52 -0.08 7.62
N SER A 187 5.25 0.86 6.72
CA SER A 187 4.45 0.61 5.52
C SER A 187 4.85 1.50 4.34
N THR A 188 5.03 0.89 3.16
CA THR A 188 5.56 1.54 1.96
C THR A 188 4.53 1.54 0.83
N GLY A 189 4.35 2.68 0.15
CA GLY A 189 3.28 2.87 -0.85
C GLY A 189 3.01 4.35 -1.22
N SER A 190 2.07 4.59 -2.11
CA SER A 190 1.88 5.88 -2.82
C SER A 190 1.14 7.01 -2.09
N SER A 191 0.30 6.72 -1.10
CA SER A 191 -0.81 7.60 -0.69
C SER A 191 -0.53 8.78 0.26
N ASN A 192 0.73 9.00 0.71
CA ASN A 192 1.02 9.48 2.07
C ASN A 192 -0.01 9.00 3.13
N ASP A 193 -0.94 9.82 3.64
CA ASP A 193 -2.21 9.41 4.28
C ASP A 193 -2.10 8.85 5.70
N LEU A 194 -1.47 9.55 6.66
CA LEU A 194 -1.32 9.02 8.02
C LEU A 194 -2.65 8.76 8.76
N ARG A 195 -3.66 9.63 8.67
CA ARG A 195 -4.94 9.43 9.39
C ARG A 195 -5.68 8.20 8.86
N ALA A 196 -5.60 7.93 7.55
CA ALA A 196 -6.14 6.72 6.96
C ALA A 196 -5.36 5.44 7.33
N LEU A 197 -4.05 5.55 7.59
CA LEU A 197 -3.15 4.41 7.79
C LEU A 197 -2.93 4.03 9.26
N MET A 198 -2.95 4.96 10.20
CA MET A 198 -2.76 4.67 11.63
C MET A 198 -3.66 3.54 12.18
N PRO A 199 -4.99 3.53 11.94
CA PRO A 199 -5.82 2.41 12.41
C PRO A 199 -5.44 1.08 11.75
N ILE A 200 -4.95 1.09 10.51
CA ILE A 200 -4.52 -0.12 9.81
C ILE A 200 -3.20 -0.62 10.39
N MET A 201 -2.23 0.28 10.61
CA MET A 201 -0.94 -0.04 11.23
C MET A 201 -1.13 -0.58 12.65
N ALA A 202 -1.99 0.04 13.46
CA ALA A 202 -2.32 -0.43 14.81
C ALA A 202 -3.01 -1.80 14.81
N THR A 203 -4.00 -2.02 13.93
CA THR A 203 -4.69 -3.33 13.82
C THR A 203 -3.72 -4.42 13.35
N ALA A 204 -2.85 -4.12 12.38
CA ALA A 204 -1.86 -5.05 11.85
C ALA A 204 -0.77 -5.42 12.87
N SER A 205 -0.31 -4.45 13.67
CA SER A 205 0.72 -4.66 14.69
C SER A 205 0.18 -5.22 16.00
N ALA A 206 -1.15 -5.28 16.18
CA ALA A 206 -1.76 -5.63 17.45
C ALA A 206 -1.21 -6.92 18.08
N PRO A 207 -1.01 -8.05 17.37
CA PRO A 207 -0.51 -9.28 17.99
C PRO A 207 0.95 -9.21 18.49
N TYR A 208 1.73 -8.22 18.04
CA TYR A 208 3.19 -8.22 18.18
C TYR A 208 3.73 -7.13 19.13
N ILE A 209 2.89 -6.18 19.56
CA ILE A 209 3.35 -5.07 20.41
C ILE A 209 3.76 -5.58 21.80
N GLY A 210 5.02 -5.36 22.17
CA GLY A 210 5.60 -5.84 23.42
C GLY A 210 5.81 -7.36 23.50
N VAL A 211 5.72 -8.06 22.37
CA VAL A 211 6.05 -9.48 22.20
C VAL A 211 7.29 -9.58 21.31
N ASP A 212 8.12 -10.60 21.50
CA ASP A 212 9.25 -10.87 20.60
C ASP A 212 8.72 -11.51 19.31
N SER A 213 8.94 -10.87 18.17
CA SER A 213 8.47 -11.37 16.88
C SER A 213 9.47 -12.31 16.19
N GLY A 214 10.68 -12.46 16.72
CA GLY A 214 11.81 -13.26 16.20
C GLY A 214 12.42 -12.71 14.91
N GLU A 215 11.56 -12.38 13.96
CA GLU A 215 11.86 -11.74 12.68
C GLU A 215 10.78 -10.70 12.34
N THR A 216 10.95 -9.97 11.24
CA THR A 216 9.97 -8.99 10.76
C THR A 216 8.73 -9.66 10.18
N GLN A 217 7.59 -9.48 10.84
CA GLN A 217 6.30 -10.04 10.45
C GLN A 217 5.60 -9.15 9.43
N VAL A 218 5.19 -9.70 8.28
CA VAL A 218 4.57 -8.94 7.18
C VAL A 218 3.06 -9.22 7.09
N VAL A 219 2.27 -8.30 7.64
CA VAL A 219 0.81 -8.37 7.64
C VAL A 219 0.23 -7.63 6.43
N LYS A 220 -0.68 -8.27 5.69
CA LYS A 220 -1.44 -7.63 4.61
C LYS A 220 -2.84 -7.28 5.11
N MET A 221 -3.25 -6.02 5.00
CA MET A 221 -4.59 -5.56 5.36
C MET A 221 -5.23 -4.75 4.23
N LYS A 222 -6.55 -4.84 4.08
CA LYS A 222 -7.32 -3.95 3.20
C LYS A 222 -7.78 -2.72 3.99
N LYS A 223 -7.98 -1.59 3.31
CA LYS A 223 -8.49 -0.34 3.96
C LYS A 223 -9.89 -0.53 4.58
N ASN A 224 -10.67 -1.45 4.03
CA ASN A 224 -12.01 -1.85 4.47
C ASN A 224 -12.03 -3.26 5.10
N ASP A 225 -10.89 -3.75 5.61
CA ASP A 225 -10.85 -5.00 6.38
C ASP A 225 -11.78 -4.88 7.61
N PRO A 226 -12.70 -5.83 7.87
CA PRO A 226 -13.65 -5.74 8.98
C PRO A 226 -12.98 -5.46 10.32
N ARG A 227 -11.79 -6.03 10.57
CA ARG A 227 -11.02 -5.84 11.80
C ARG A 227 -10.61 -4.37 12.00
N VAL A 228 -10.24 -3.68 10.92
CA VAL A 228 -9.91 -2.24 10.95
C VAL A 228 -11.15 -1.40 11.18
N VAL A 229 -12.28 -1.77 10.58
CA VAL A 229 -13.56 -1.05 10.75
C VAL A 229 -14.03 -1.16 12.20
N GLU A 230 -14.09 -2.37 12.74
CA GLU A 230 -14.46 -2.66 14.13
C GLU A 230 -13.52 -1.94 15.11
N PHE A 231 -12.20 -2.06 14.91
CA PHE A 231 -11.19 -1.38 15.72
C PHE A 231 -11.39 0.14 15.74
N LYS A 232 -11.66 0.76 14.58
CA LYS A 232 -11.96 2.20 14.50
C LYS A 232 -13.21 2.58 15.28
N GLN A 233 -14.27 1.78 15.24
CA GLN A 233 -15.48 2.08 16.03
C GLN A 233 -15.21 1.93 17.53
N ARG A 234 -14.47 0.90 17.95
CA ARG A 234 -14.07 0.71 19.36
C ARG A 234 -13.22 1.87 19.90
N VAL A 235 -12.31 2.40 19.08
CA VAL A 235 -11.48 3.58 19.43
C VAL A 235 -12.32 4.86 19.50
N ARG A 236 -13.39 4.98 18.70
CA ARG A 236 -14.33 6.12 18.74
C ARG A 236 -15.32 6.03 19.90
N GLY A 237 -15.86 4.85 20.22
CA GLY A 237 -16.76 4.65 21.35
C GLY A 237 -16.10 4.91 22.72
N LYS A 238 -14.77 4.84 22.80
CA LYS A 238 -13.98 5.31 23.96
C LYS A 238 -13.69 6.83 23.93
N ALA A 239 -14.32 7.61 23.06
CA ALA A 239 -14.18 9.09 22.99
C ALA A 239 -15.25 9.86 23.77
N GLU A 240 -16.38 9.19 24.01
CA GLU A 240 -17.62 9.70 24.58
C GLU A 240 -17.76 9.18 26.02
#